data_AF-A0A519BGV8-F1
#
_entry.id   AF-A0A519BGV8-F1
#
_cell.length_a   1.000
_cell.length_b   1.000
_cell.length_c   1.000
_cell.angle_alpha   90.00
_cell.angle_beta   90.00
_cell.angle_gamma   90.00
#
_symmetry.space_group_name_H-M   'P 1'
#
loop_
_entity.id
_entity.type
_entity.pdbx_description
1 polymer ?
#
loop_
_entity_poly.entity_id
_entity_poly.type
_entity_poly.pdbx_seq_one_letter_code
_entity_poly.pdbx_strand_id
1 'polypeptide(L)'
;MMGIEDMISELKDLAKNVDEATQKISDFKKPVKESSDTIPLAQEGISDIIKETEKAANNIMNLLDEINDNSAVMDKSLADLIEFNPIKKIKDSLVNLKELNKKNISMIMDVLSLLSFQDLTGQKLYKIQNTLNDTKIKLLKVLVNSEVSSKGLPDEKKREIYGKLNDIVLNDDTVAQNDVNSILSELGL
;
A
#
# COMPACT_ATOMS: atom_id res chain seq x y z
N MET A 1 12.30 -12.70 60.64
CA MET A 1 12.56 -13.68 59.57
C MET A 1 11.42 -13.52 58.59
N MET A 2 11.70 -13.00 57.39
CA MET A 2 10.72 -13.04 56.28
C MET A 2 10.44 -14.53 56.04
N GLY A 3 9.23 -14.96 56.39
CA GLY A 3 8.91 -16.38 56.52
C GLY A 3 8.92 -17.03 55.15
N ILE A 4 9.36 -18.28 55.07
CA ILE A 4 9.31 -19.09 53.85
C ILE A 4 7.89 -19.08 53.24
N GLU A 5 6.85 -18.90 54.06
CA GLU A 5 5.45 -18.75 53.64
C GLU A 5 5.17 -17.47 52.82
N ASP A 6 5.76 -16.33 53.17
CA ASP A 6 5.58 -15.08 52.41
C ASP A 6 6.23 -15.19 51.03
N MET A 7 7.43 -15.78 50.96
CA MET A 7 8.10 -16.08 49.68
C MET A 7 7.30 -17.06 48.81
N ILE A 8 6.69 -18.09 49.42
CA ILE A 8 5.84 -19.03 48.69
C ILE A 8 4.57 -18.34 48.16
N SER A 9 4.02 -17.39 48.91
CA SER A 9 2.88 -16.58 48.46
C SER A 9 3.25 -15.68 47.28
N GLU A 10 4.38 -14.96 47.37
CA GLU A 10 4.88 -14.11 46.28
C GLU A 10 5.20 -14.93 45.02
N LEU A 11 5.77 -16.13 45.17
CA LEU A 11 6.01 -17.06 44.06
C LEU A 11 4.71 -17.56 43.42
N LYS A 12 3.65 -17.79 44.21
CA LYS A 12 2.32 -18.17 43.70
C LYS A 12 1.67 -17.02 42.93
N ASP A 13 1.77 -15.79 43.44
CA ASP A 13 1.24 -14.62 42.76
C ASP A 13 2.01 -14.34 41.46
N LEU A 14 3.34 -14.53 41.48
CA LEU A 14 4.16 -14.44 40.27
C LEU A 14 3.79 -15.52 39.25
N ALA A 15 3.63 -16.78 39.68
CA ALA A 15 3.21 -17.87 38.80
C ALA A 15 1.84 -17.59 38.17
N LYS A 16 0.87 -17.08 38.94
CA LYS A 16 -0.44 -16.68 38.44
C LYS A 16 -0.35 -15.55 37.43
N ASN A 17 0.47 -14.52 37.69
CA ASN A 17 0.68 -13.42 36.76
C ASN A 17 1.35 -13.88 35.46
N VAL A 18 2.27 -14.84 35.53
CA VAL A 18 2.91 -15.47 34.36
C VAL A 18 1.89 -16.29 33.55
N ASP A 19 1.02 -17.05 34.22
CA ASP A 19 -0.05 -17.80 33.55
C ASP A 19 -1.06 -16.87 32.87
N GLU A 20 -1.51 -15.81 33.55
CA GLU A 20 -2.43 -14.82 32.98
C GLU A 20 -1.81 -14.08 31.78
N ALA A 21 -0.51 -13.74 31.85
CA ALA A 21 0.22 -13.16 30.73
C ALA A 21 0.33 -14.15 29.56
N THR A 22 0.62 -15.42 29.84
CA THR A 22 0.70 -16.48 28.83
C THR A 22 -0.65 -16.70 28.15
N GLN A 23 -1.74 -16.68 28.90
CA GLN A 23 -3.10 -16.85 28.39
C GLN A 23 -3.50 -15.67 27.48
N LYS A 24 -3.23 -14.43 27.92
CA LYS A 24 -3.45 -13.23 27.09
C LYS A 24 -2.62 -13.25 25.81
N ILE A 25 -1.38 -13.74 25.86
CA ILE A 25 -0.52 -13.90 24.68
C ILE A 25 -1.10 -14.97 23.73
N SER A 26 -1.65 -16.06 24.27
CA SER A 26 -2.35 -17.08 23.47
C SER A 26 -3.58 -16.52 22.74
N ASP A 27 -4.29 -15.55 23.33
CA ASP A 27 -5.44 -14.89 22.70
C ASP A 27 -5.03 -14.04 21.47
N PHE A 28 -3.80 -13.55 21.41
CA PHE A 28 -3.27 -12.82 20.24
C PHE A 28 -2.96 -13.72 19.04
N LYS A 29 -2.86 -15.04 19.25
CA LYS A 29 -2.46 -16.00 18.21
C LYS A 29 -3.40 -16.03 17.02
N LYS A 30 -4.71 -15.96 17.27
CA LYS A 30 -5.75 -15.97 16.23
C LYS A 30 -5.77 -14.65 15.42
N PRO A 31 -5.84 -13.46 16.03
CA PRO A 31 -5.72 -12.19 15.31
C PRO A 31 -4.41 -12.05 14.52
N VAL A 32 -3.28 -12.54 15.04
CA VAL A 32 -2.00 -12.50 14.33
C VAL A 32 -2.03 -13.40 13.10
N LYS A 33 -2.60 -14.61 13.20
CA LYS A 33 -2.76 -15.52 12.06
C LYS A 33 -3.69 -14.91 11.00
N GLU A 34 -4.85 -14.41 11.41
CA GLU A 34 -5.81 -13.74 10.50
C GLU A 34 -5.17 -12.52 9.81
N SER A 35 -4.35 -11.75 10.52
CA SER A 35 -3.60 -10.62 9.96
C SER A 35 -2.51 -11.08 8.99
N SER A 36 -1.83 -12.20 9.26
CA SER A 36 -0.84 -12.81 8.37
C SER A 36 -1.43 -13.23 7.02
N ASP A 37 -2.72 -13.55 6.98
CA ASP A 37 -3.43 -13.89 5.75
C ASP A 37 -4.02 -12.65 5.06
N THR A 38 -4.51 -11.67 5.83
CA THR A 38 -5.23 -10.51 5.28
C THR A 38 -4.30 -9.37 4.83
N ILE A 39 -3.18 -9.16 5.51
CA ILE A 39 -2.21 -8.10 5.16
C ILE A 39 -1.65 -8.28 3.74
N PRO A 40 -1.21 -9.48 3.30
CA PRO A 40 -0.74 -9.69 1.94
C PRO A 40 -1.79 -9.35 0.88
N LEU A 41 -3.05 -9.75 1.11
CA LEU A 41 -4.16 -9.43 0.20
C LEU A 41 -4.39 -7.92 0.11
N ALA A 42 -4.29 -7.21 1.23
CA ALA A 42 -4.38 -5.75 1.24
C ALA A 42 -3.21 -5.10 0.50
N GLN A 43 -1.99 -5.62 0.64
CA GLN A 43 -0.82 -5.13 -0.10
C GLN A 43 -0.94 -5.36 -1.61
N GLU A 44 -1.43 -6.53 -2.04
CA GLU A 44 -1.72 -6.84 -3.44
C GLU A 44 -2.80 -5.90 -3.99
N GLY A 45 -3.91 -5.76 -3.27
CA GLY A 45 -4.99 -4.85 -3.68
C GLY A 45 -4.53 -3.39 -3.79
N ILE A 46 -3.66 -2.92 -2.89
CA ILE A 46 -3.07 -1.57 -2.99
C ILE A 46 -2.17 -1.47 -4.23
N SER A 47 -1.35 -2.48 -4.51
CA SER A 47 -0.49 -2.52 -5.70
C SER A 47 -1.30 -2.46 -7.00
N ASP A 48 -2.41 -3.18 -7.04
CA ASP A 48 -3.32 -3.17 -8.20
C ASP A 48 -4.00 -1.81 -8.36
N ILE A 49 -4.43 -1.18 -7.26
CA ILE A 49 -4.99 0.18 -7.30
C ILE A 49 -3.97 1.16 -7.86
N ILE A 50 -2.70 1.10 -7.43
CA ILE A 50 -1.64 1.97 -7.95
C ILE A 50 -1.49 1.78 -9.47
N LYS A 51 -1.32 0.54 -9.93
CA LYS A 51 -1.13 0.20 -11.35
C LYS A 51 -2.31 0.64 -12.22
N GLU A 52 -3.53 0.31 -11.81
CA GLU A 52 -4.72 0.66 -12.59
C GLU A 52 -4.96 2.17 -12.61
N THR A 53 -4.66 2.88 -11.53
CA THR A 53 -4.76 4.35 -11.47
C THR A 53 -3.70 5.02 -12.35
N GLU A 54 -2.45 4.54 -12.33
CA GLU A 54 -1.38 5.00 -13.22
C GLU A 54 -1.72 4.78 -14.68
N LYS A 55 -2.20 3.58 -15.01
CA LYS A 55 -2.62 3.23 -16.38
C LYS A 55 -3.78 4.11 -16.85
N ALA A 56 -4.78 4.33 -16.01
CA ALA A 56 -5.90 5.21 -16.33
C ALA A 56 -5.43 6.65 -16.56
N ALA A 57 -4.58 7.19 -15.69
CA ALA A 57 -4.04 8.54 -15.82
C ALA A 57 -3.24 8.72 -17.12
N ASN A 58 -2.37 7.76 -17.44
CA ASN A 58 -1.61 7.76 -18.70
C ASN A 58 -2.53 7.70 -19.93
N ASN A 59 -3.58 6.89 -19.90
CA ASN A 59 -4.55 6.82 -21.00
C ASN A 59 -5.31 8.15 -21.17
N ILE A 60 -5.71 8.79 -20.07
CA ILE A 60 -6.35 10.11 -20.11
C ILE A 60 -5.39 11.14 -20.71
N MET A 61 -4.12 11.14 -20.29
CA MET A 61 -3.10 12.05 -20.82
C MET A 61 -2.93 11.89 -22.34
N ASN A 62 -2.80 10.65 -22.83
CA ASN A 62 -2.70 10.37 -24.27
C ASN A 62 -3.91 10.88 -25.06
N LEU A 63 -5.13 10.71 -24.52
CA LEU A 63 -6.35 11.22 -25.15
C LEU A 63 -6.37 12.76 -25.15
N LEU A 64 -5.92 13.40 -24.08
CA LEU A 64 -5.83 14.86 -23.99
C LEU A 64 -4.80 15.44 -24.97
N ASP A 65 -3.67 14.76 -25.16
CA ASP A 65 -2.65 15.13 -26.15
C ASP A 65 -3.23 15.04 -27.58
N GLU A 66 -3.95 13.96 -27.90
CA GLU A 66 -4.63 13.82 -29.20
C GLU A 66 -5.68 14.91 -29.42
N ILE A 67 -6.45 15.27 -28.39
CA ILE A 67 -7.41 16.38 -28.46
C ILE A 67 -6.67 17.71 -28.68
N ASN A 68 -5.55 17.94 -28.00
CA ASN A 68 -4.75 19.15 -28.15
C ASN A 68 -4.17 19.29 -29.57
N ASP A 69 -3.67 18.20 -30.15
CA ASP A 69 -3.19 18.17 -31.54
C ASP A 69 -4.33 18.46 -32.53
N ASN A 70 -5.50 17.84 -32.34
CA ASN A 70 -6.69 18.13 -33.13
C ASN A 70 -7.12 19.60 -33.00
N SER A 71 -7.09 20.16 -31.79
CA SER A 71 -7.36 21.57 -31.53
C SER A 71 -6.38 22.50 -32.23
N ALA A 72 -5.09 22.14 -32.35
CA ALA A 72 -4.10 22.92 -33.10
C ALA A 72 -4.42 22.94 -34.61
N VAL A 73 -4.81 21.79 -35.18
CA VAL A 73 -5.26 21.70 -36.58
C VAL A 73 -6.51 22.54 -36.80
N MET A 74 -7.49 22.46 -35.89
CA MET A 74 -8.70 23.27 -35.93
C MET A 74 -8.40 24.77 -35.88
N ASP A 75 -7.48 25.20 -35.01
CA ASP A 75 -7.14 26.63 -34.90
C ASP A 75 -6.55 27.19 -36.20
N LYS A 76 -5.72 26.39 -36.88
CA LYS A 76 -5.18 26.71 -38.21
C LYS A 76 -6.26 26.76 -39.28
N SER A 77 -7.09 25.72 -39.39
CA SER A 77 -8.18 25.69 -40.37
C SER A 77 -9.17 26.85 -40.18
N LEU A 78 -9.50 27.19 -38.94
CA LEU A 78 -10.35 28.34 -38.64
C LEU A 78 -9.68 29.66 -39.02
N ALA A 79 -8.37 29.80 -38.83
CA ALA A 79 -7.63 30.99 -39.27
C ALA A 79 -7.68 31.15 -40.79
N ASP A 80 -7.39 30.08 -41.54
CA ASP A 80 -7.43 30.07 -43.00
C ASP A 80 -8.84 30.44 -43.52
N LEU A 81 -9.90 29.88 -42.91
CA LEU A 81 -11.29 30.19 -43.27
C LEU A 81 -11.69 31.64 -42.98
N ILE A 82 -11.15 32.24 -41.91
CA ILE A 82 -11.36 33.65 -41.59
C ILE A 82 -10.63 34.55 -42.60
N GLU A 83 -9.44 34.14 -43.05
CA GLU A 83 -8.62 34.88 -44.03
C GLU A 83 -9.27 34.95 -45.41
N PHE A 84 -10.05 33.94 -45.81
CA PHE A 84 -10.89 33.99 -47.02
C PHE A 84 -12.00 35.06 -46.98
N ASN A 85 -12.06 35.87 -45.91
CA ASN A 85 -12.95 37.00 -45.73
C ASN A 85 -14.42 36.68 -46.04
N PRO A 86 -15.00 35.68 -45.34
CA PRO A 86 -16.38 35.29 -45.56
C PRO A 86 -17.34 36.40 -45.14
N ILE A 87 -18.60 36.28 -45.54
CA ILE A 87 -19.65 37.24 -45.13
C ILE A 87 -19.70 37.37 -43.60
N LYS A 88 -20.05 38.57 -43.11
CA LYS A 88 -19.98 38.94 -41.69
C LYS A 88 -20.52 37.86 -40.74
N LYS A 89 -21.72 37.33 -41.00
CA LYS A 89 -22.36 36.31 -40.15
C LYS A 89 -21.52 35.03 -40.02
N ILE A 90 -20.88 34.59 -41.12
CA ILE A 90 -20.01 33.41 -41.11
C ILE A 90 -18.71 33.74 -40.37
N LYS A 91 -18.13 34.91 -40.64
CA LYS A 91 -16.92 35.37 -39.94
C LYS A 91 -17.10 35.41 -38.43
N ASP A 92 -18.20 35.99 -37.94
CA ASP A 92 -18.51 36.08 -36.51
C ASP A 92 -18.63 34.68 -35.89
N SER A 93 -19.29 33.73 -36.57
CA SER A 93 -19.35 32.33 -36.11
C SER A 93 -17.98 31.64 -36.08
N LEU A 94 -17.13 31.84 -37.09
CA LEU A 94 -15.78 31.25 -37.13
C LEU A 94 -14.89 31.79 -36.01
N VAL A 95 -14.95 33.10 -35.74
CA VAL A 95 -14.24 33.72 -34.61
C VAL A 95 -14.73 33.13 -33.28
N ASN A 96 -16.04 32.97 -33.11
CA ASN A 96 -16.59 32.35 -31.92
C ASN A 96 -16.12 30.89 -31.73
N LEU A 97 -16.11 30.09 -32.81
CA LEU A 97 -15.57 28.72 -32.76
C LEU A 97 -14.08 28.70 -32.38
N LYS A 98 -13.31 29.65 -32.89
CA LYS A 98 -11.88 29.79 -32.56
C LYS A 98 -11.67 30.09 -31.08
N GLU A 99 -12.47 31.01 -30.51
CA GLU A 99 -12.41 31.32 -29.08
C GLU A 99 -12.87 30.15 -28.20
N LEU A 100 -13.89 29.40 -28.61
CA LEU A 100 -14.29 28.17 -27.92
C LEU A 100 -13.19 27.11 -27.94
N ASN A 101 -12.49 26.95 -29.07
CA ASN A 101 -11.37 26.02 -29.17
C ASN A 101 -10.21 26.42 -28.24
N LYS A 102 -9.86 27.71 -28.16
CA LYS A 102 -8.86 28.21 -27.19
C LYS A 102 -9.26 27.92 -25.74
N LYS A 103 -10.55 28.11 -25.42
CA LYS A 103 -11.06 27.79 -24.10
C LYS A 103 -10.93 26.29 -23.78
N ASN A 104 -11.20 25.42 -24.76
CA ASN A 104 -11.00 23.97 -24.59
C ASN A 104 -9.53 23.63 -24.34
N ILE A 105 -8.59 24.22 -25.08
CA ILE A 105 -7.15 24.04 -24.85
C ILE A 105 -6.77 24.44 -23.41
N SER A 106 -7.28 25.58 -22.92
CA SER A 106 -7.06 25.99 -21.52
C SER A 106 -7.60 24.96 -20.53
N MET A 107 -8.81 24.44 -20.76
CA MET A 107 -9.40 23.41 -19.89
C MET A 107 -8.61 22.10 -19.92
N ILE A 108 -8.04 21.71 -21.06
CA ILE A 108 -7.16 20.55 -21.18
C ILE A 108 -5.93 20.72 -20.29
N MET A 109 -5.29 21.89 -20.33
CA MET A 109 -4.13 22.20 -19.48
C MET A 109 -4.48 22.16 -17.99
N ASP A 110 -5.66 22.66 -17.62
CA ASP A 110 -6.16 22.58 -16.24
C ASP A 110 -6.36 21.11 -15.79
N VAL A 111 -6.93 20.27 -16.65
CA VAL A 111 -7.11 18.83 -16.36
C VAL A 111 -5.77 18.12 -16.21
N LEU A 112 -4.81 18.39 -17.10
CA LEU A 112 -3.45 17.83 -17.00
C LEU A 112 -2.78 18.22 -15.67
N SER A 113 -2.94 19.48 -15.25
CA SER A 113 -2.45 19.93 -13.95
C SER A 113 -3.11 19.19 -12.81
N LEU A 114 -4.44 19.00 -12.87
CA LEU A 114 -5.17 18.27 -11.85
C LEU A 114 -4.70 16.82 -11.74
N LEU A 115 -4.44 16.12 -12.85
CA LEU A 115 -3.98 14.72 -12.88
C LEU A 115 -2.66 14.47 -12.12
N SER A 116 -1.85 15.50 -11.86
CA SER A 116 -0.63 15.40 -11.05
C SER A 116 -0.87 14.85 -9.62
N PHE A 117 -2.11 14.91 -9.10
CA PHE A 117 -2.46 14.30 -7.82
C PHE A 117 -2.25 12.78 -7.77
N GLN A 118 -2.26 12.11 -8.93
CA GLN A 118 -2.14 10.66 -9.05
C GLN A 118 -0.78 10.17 -8.55
N ASP A 119 0.30 10.89 -8.85
CA ASP A 119 1.64 10.59 -8.33
C ASP A 119 1.68 10.68 -6.80
N LEU A 120 1.19 11.79 -6.24
CA LEU A 120 1.11 11.97 -4.78
C LEU A 120 0.25 10.87 -4.11
N THR A 121 -0.82 10.45 -4.78
CA THR A 121 -1.69 9.37 -4.30
C THR A 121 -0.96 8.03 -4.33
N GLY A 122 -0.25 7.73 -5.43
CA GLY A 122 0.61 6.54 -5.55
C GLY A 122 1.65 6.48 -4.43
N GLN A 123 2.38 7.58 -4.19
CA GLN A 123 3.36 7.66 -3.10
C GLN A 123 2.75 7.39 -1.72
N LYS A 124 1.54 7.90 -1.44
CA LYS A 124 0.83 7.63 -0.17
C LYS A 124 0.43 6.16 -0.06
N LEU A 125 -0.05 5.56 -1.14
CA LEU A 125 -0.41 4.14 -1.18
C LEU A 125 0.82 3.24 -0.96
N TYR A 126 1.96 3.56 -1.57
CA TYR A 126 3.23 2.87 -1.29
C TYR A 126 3.63 2.95 0.19
N LYS A 127 3.48 4.11 0.83
CA LYS A 127 3.75 4.24 2.28
C LYS A 127 2.84 3.35 3.12
N ILE A 128 1.57 3.24 2.75
CA ILE A 128 0.62 2.33 3.43
C ILE A 128 1.05 0.88 3.22
N GLN A 129 1.43 0.50 2.00
CA GLN A 129 1.92 -0.84 1.68
C GLN A 129 3.16 -1.23 2.52
N ASN A 130 4.09 -0.30 2.68
CA ASN A 130 5.29 -0.49 3.52
C ASN A 130 4.92 -0.58 5.01
N THR A 131 4.01 0.27 5.49
CA THR A 131 3.54 0.21 6.88
C THR A 131 2.87 -1.13 7.19
N LEU A 132 2.12 -1.68 6.24
CA LEU A 132 1.54 -3.02 6.34
C LEU A 132 2.62 -4.10 6.38
N ASN A 133 3.69 -3.97 5.59
CA ASN A 133 4.84 -4.88 5.62
C ASN A 133 5.54 -4.87 6.99
N ASP A 134 5.79 -3.68 7.54
CA ASP A 134 6.40 -3.51 8.87
C ASP A 134 5.52 -4.12 9.97
N THR A 135 4.20 -3.94 9.83
CA THR A 135 3.22 -4.51 10.77
C THR A 135 3.26 -6.04 10.71
N LYS A 136 3.32 -6.62 9.51
CA LYS A 136 3.48 -8.08 9.31
C LYS A 136 4.75 -8.61 9.99
N ILE A 137 5.90 -7.94 9.80
CA ILE A 137 7.17 -8.32 10.45
C ILE A 137 7.04 -8.28 11.98
N LYS A 138 6.45 -7.23 12.54
CA LYS A 138 6.26 -7.08 13.99
C LYS A 138 5.35 -8.17 14.56
N LEU A 139 4.24 -8.45 13.90
CA LEU A 139 3.31 -9.51 14.32
C LEU A 139 3.97 -10.89 14.27
N LEU A 140 4.75 -11.17 13.21
CA LEU A 140 5.51 -12.42 13.10
C LEU A 140 6.55 -12.56 14.22
N LYS A 141 7.31 -11.50 14.54
CA LYS A 141 8.26 -11.50 15.67
C LYS A 141 7.58 -11.84 16.99
N VAL A 142 6.43 -11.21 17.28
CA VAL A 142 5.67 -11.47 18.51
C VAL A 142 5.20 -12.92 18.56
N LEU A 143 4.68 -13.45 17.45
CA LEU A 143 4.24 -14.84 17.37
C LEU A 143 5.38 -15.83 17.59
N VAL A 144 6.51 -15.64 16.90
CA VAL A 144 7.69 -16.50 17.03
C VAL A 144 8.19 -16.51 18.47
N ASN A 145 8.37 -15.33 19.08
CA ASN A 145 8.83 -15.22 20.45
C ASN A 145 7.89 -15.94 21.44
N SER A 146 6.58 -15.82 21.23
CA SER A 146 5.56 -16.48 22.05
C SER A 146 5.60 -18.01 21.91
N GLU A 147 5.60 -18.54 20.68
CA GLU A 147 5.56 -19.98 20.43
C GLU A 147 6.86 -20.67 20.84
N VAL A 148 8.01 -20.04 20.62
CA VAL A 148 9.31 -20.57 21.03
C VAL A 148 9.42 -20.67 22.56
N SER A 149 8.89 -19.67 23.28
CA SER A 149 8.91 -19.64 24.74
C SER A 149 7.93 -20.64 25.35
N SER A 150 6.74 -20.79 24.76
CA SER A 150 5.68 -21.68 25.27
C SER A 150 5.91 -23.16 24.98
N LYS A 151 6.46 -23.52 23.81
CA LYS A 151 6.64 -24.93 23.39
C LYS A 151 7.94 -25.58 23.88
N GLY A 152 8.84 -24.84 24.53
CA GLY A 152 10.09 -25.38 25.04
C GLY A 152 10.95 -26.08 23.96
N LEU A 153 10.97 -25.51 22.74
CA LEU A 153 11.59 -26.14 21.58
C LEU A 153 13.11 -26.43 21.80
N PRO A 154 13.67 -27.49 21.18
CA PRO A 154 15.11 -27.75 21.21
C PRO A 154 15.92 -26.57 20.66
N ASP A 155 17.12 -26.32 21.22
CA ASP A 155 17.96 -25.17 20.87
C ASP A 155 18.40 -25.13 19.39
N GLU A 156 18.42 -26.28 18.73
CA GLU A 156 18.66 -26.38 17.29
C GLU A 156 17.50 -25.80 16.47
N LYS A 157 16.26 -26.21 16.76
CA LYS A 157 15.05 -25.67 16.11
C LYS A 157 14.83 -24.19 16.41
N LYS A 158 15.15 -23.75 17.63
CA LYS A 158 15.09 -22.33 17.99
C LYS A 158 16.03 -21.50 17.12
N ARG A 159 17.28 -21.94 16.95
CA ARG A 159 18.27 -21.25 16.11
C ARG A 159 17.84 -21.19 14.65
N GLU A 160 17.24 -22.25 14.13
CA GLU A 160 16.72 -22.30 12.76
C GLU A 160 15.60 -21.27 12.53
N ILE A 161 14.60 -21.23 13.42
CA ILE A 161 13.46 -20.31 13.33
C ILE A 161 13.91 -18.84 13.47
N TYR A 162 14.80 -18.55 14.41
CA TYR A 162 15.35 -17.20 14.57
C TYR A 162 16.26 -16.78 13.41
N GLY A 163 16.98 -17.72 12.79
CA GLY A 163 17.76 -17.48 11.57
C GLY A 163 16.86 -17.02 10.43
N LYS A 164 15.81 -17.80 10.12
CA LYS A 164 14.82 -17.46 9.08
C LYS A 164 14.12 -16.13 9.36
N LEU A 165 13.76 -15.88 10.62
CA LEU A 165 13.18 -14.60 11.02
C LEU A 165 14.14 -13.43 10.79
N ASN A 166 15.43 -13.59 11.12
CA ASN A 166 16.42 -12.56 10.86
C ASN A 166 16.64 -12.32 9.37
N ASP A 167 16.66 -13.37 8.55
CA ASP A 167 16.80 -13.23 7.11
C ASP A 167 15.63 -12.43 6.51
N ILE A 168 14.39 -12.70 6.95
CA ILE A 168 13.20 -11.91 6.55
C ILE A 168 13.32 -10.44 6.99
N VAL A 169 13.85 -10.19 8.19
CA VAL A 169 13.98 -8.83 8.75
C VAL A 169 15.10 -8.04 8.09
N LEU A 170 16.18 -8.71 7.69
CA LEU A 170 17.34 -8.09 7.05
C LEU A 170 17.11 -7.79 5.58
N ASN A 171 16.25 -8.56 4.91
CA ASN A 171 16.06 -8.40 3.48
C ASN A 171 15.29 -7.14 3.08
N ASP A 172 14.59 -6.44 3.98
CA ASP A 172 13.82 -5.16 3.84
C ASP A 172 12.81 -5.05 2.68
N ASP A 173 12.97 -5.88 1.65
CA ASP A 173 12.06 -6.12 0.56
C ASP A 173 10.81 -6.84 1.08
N THR A 174 9.70 -6.61 0.37
CA THR A 174 8.37 -7.17 0.61
C THR A 174 8.44 -8.60 1.17
N VAL A 175 7.98 -8.80 2.41
CA VAL A 175 8.08 -10.10 3.08
C VAL A 175 7.30 -11.14 2.28
N ALA A 176 8.02 -12.08 1.66
CA ALA A 176 7.40 -13.12 0.86
C ALA A 176 6.51 -14.00 1.76
N GLN A 177 5.29 -14.27 1.29
CA GLN A 177 4.34 -15.08 2.05
C GLN A 177 4.86 -16.50 2.27
N ASN A 178 5.67 -17.02 1.34
CA ASN A 178 6.28 -18.33 1.46
C ASN A 178 7.20 -18.44 2.68
N ASP A 179 7.95 -17.38 2.99
CA ASP A 179 8.87 -17.37 4.13
C ASP A 179 8.11 -17.34 5.45
N VAL A 180 7.01 -16.56 5.51
CA VAL A 180 6.10 -16.55 6.65
C VAL A 180 5.47 -17.93 6.84
N ASN A 181 4.96 -18.54 5.77
CA ASN A 181 4.34 -19.86 5.84
C ASN A 181 5.34 -20.94 6.29
N SER A 182 6.62 -20.85 5.89
CA SER A 182 7.66 -21.77 6.39
C SER A 182 7.81 -21.66 7.90
N ILE A 183 7.95 -20.44 8.42
CA ILE A 183 8.10 -20.19 9.86
C ILE A 183 6.87 -20.68 10.63
N LEU A 184 5.66 -20.39 10.13
CA LEU A 184 4.42 -20.86 10.75
C LEU A 184 4.35 -22.39 10.79
N SER A 185 4.70 -23.06 9.69
CA SER A 185 4.75 -24.52 9.61
C SER A 185 5.74 -25.15 10.60
N GLU A 186 6.93 -24.55 10.77
CA GLU A 186 7.93 -24.98 11.76
C GLU A 186 7.46 -24.81 13.21
N LEU A 187 6.61 -23.80 13.45
CA LEU A 187 5.92 -23.59 14.72
C LEU A 187 4.67 -24.47 14.85
N GLY A 188 4.28 -25.24 13.84
CA GLY A 188 3.09 -26.09 13.83
C GLY A 188 1.79 -25.28 13.79
N LEU A 189 1.74 -24.20 13.01
CA LEU A 189 0.62 -23.27 12.83
C LEU A 189 0.12 -23.18 11.40
#